data_AF-A3LXS5-F1
#
_entry.id   AF-A3LXS5-F1
#
_cell.length_a   1.000
_cell.length_b   1.000
_cell.length_c   1.000
_cell.angle_alpha   90.00
_cell.angle_beta   90.00
_cell.angle_gamma   90.00
#
_symmetry.space_group_name_H-M   'P 1'
#
loop_
_entity.id
_entity.type
_entity.pdbx_description
1 polymer ?
#
loop_
_entity_poly.entity_id
_entity_poly.type
_entity_poly.pdbx_seq_one_letter_code
_entity_poly.pdbx_strand_id
1 'polypeptide(L)'
;MWRLDLLEVKFHNCPARFPHTKKLLNARNNEKLLKRLPTSVKDADNEILALKKEYFDKKYYGSYKKLEKEINKVVKTEISKLKQDKTKNQSTINFLESGENVKLLITSKLVKSLTTSILINKDLKLNPPNYISEDVREIILDKSNIANPSKFFIQFCQNDKNLNNYFSNLWNNKSIKSIISEIEWSFKIVRGNLTTQEKDARRKATGREISDDEKEASIGDSEVSEDDDDEDHHEQEEEDMEELDTEGVYEKFAIYDKLVGDSDNEDEEQAPDLDPSINYNEVTDEEPSDESEEDEELDSDSSSDDGFFEQDESSKKSTKKEKKDYNLPQLASGYFSGGSDDEGEDVDNDKVVKDITTQRKNRRGQRARQKIWAQKYGREAKHVKSEIEKAASDRERRRLEYEERCRKREEKNNLAPTGSNTAPLGDRKVRNGVSPAPGPPSDTTKMHPSWEAKKLAEEKLKNVKFQGKKITFD
;
A
#
# COMPACT_ATOMS: atom_id res chain seq x y z
N MET A 1 1.01 -7.90 17.81
CA MET A 1 1.51 -6.84 18.73
C MET A 1 0.41 -6.22 19.61
N TRP A 2 -0.87 -6.30 19.24
CA TRP A 2 -1.97 -5.75 20.04
C TRP A 2 -2.04 -6.32 21.47
N ARG A 3 -1.77 -7.62 21.65
CA ARG A 3 -1.72 -8.27 22.98
C ARG A 3 -0.62 -7.68 23.88
N LEU A 4 0.56 -7.43 23.33
CA LEU A 4 1.65 -6.76 24.05
C LEU A 4 1.23 -5.35 24.50
N ASP A 5 0.61 -4.59 23.60
CA ASP A 5 0.13 -3.23 23.91
C ASP A 5 -0.96 -3.26 25.00
N LEU A 6 -1.90 -4.21 24.92
CA LEU A 6 -2.95 -4.40 25.93
C LEU A 6 -2.37 -4.69 27.34
N LEU A 7 -1.36 -5.56 27.42
CA LEU A 7 -0.69 -5.90 28.68
C LEU A 7 0.08 -4.69 29.26
N GLU A 8 0.81 -3.96 28.42
CA GLU A 8 1.55 -2.77 28.87
C GLU A 8 0.64 -1.65 29.37
N VAL A 9 -0.46 -1.38 28.67
CA VAL A 9 -1.42 -0.35 29.08
C VAL A 9 -2.07 -0.74 30.41
N LYS A 10 -2.45 -2.02 30.57
CA LYS A 10 -3.13 -2.50 31.79
C LYS A 10 -2.22 -2.55 33.01
N PHE A 11 -0.98 -3.01 32.88
CA PHE A 11 -0.10 -3.28 34.03
C PHE A 11 0.95 -2.20 34.30
N HIS A 12 1.40 -1.48 33.27
CA HIS A 12 2.42 -0.43 33.40
C HIS A 12 1.88 0.99 33.19
N ASN A 13 0.57 1.16 32.95
CA ASN A 13 -0.07 2.45 32.63
C ASN A 13 0.63 3.19 31.48
N CYS A 14 1.16 2.42 30.52
CA CYS A 14 1.78 2.96 29.32
C CYS A 14 0.71 3.61 28.41
N PRO A 15 1.06 4.64 27.64
CA PRO A 15 0.14 5.17 26.63
C PRO A 15 -0.09 4.12 25.54
N ALA A 16 -1.35 3.90 25.19
CA ALA A 16 -1.74 2.96 24.14
C ALA A 16 -0.98 3.26 22.83
N ARG A 17 -0.39 2.22 22.25
CA ARG A 17 0.26 2.29 20.94
C ARG A 17 -0.80 2.34 19.84
N PHE A 18 -1.88 1.56 19.99
CA PHE A 18 -2.96 1.46 19.02
C PHE A 18 -4.28 2.07 19.56
N PRO A 19 -5.07 2.77 18.74
CA PRO A 19 -6.38 3.29 19.18
C PRO A 19 -7.34 2.20 19.65
N HIS A 20 -7.29 1.03 19.00
CA HIS A 20 -8.15 -0.10 19.33
C HIS A 20 -7.88 -0.68 20.72
N THR A 21 -6.65 -0.63 21.25
CA THR A 21 -6.39 -1.11 22.63
C THR A 21 -7.03 -0.21 23.68
N LYS A 22 -7.12 1.10 23.40
CA LYS A 22 -7.89 2.04 24.22
C LYS A 22 -9.39 1.71 24.17
N LYS A 23 -9.94 1.41 22.99
CA LYS A 23 -11.34 0.98 22.82
C LYS A 23 -11.61 -0.30 23.61
N LEU A 24 -10.74 -1.32 23.47
CA LEU A 24 -10.86 -2.59 24.18
C LEU A 24 -10.83 -2.43 25.70
N LEU A 25 -9.96 -1.58 26.27
CA LEU A 25 -9.89 -1.41 27.72
C LEU A 25 -11.07 -0.61 28.30
N ASN A 26 -11.61 0.33 27.52
CA ASN A 26 -12.71 1.20 27.96
C ASN A 26 -14.10 0.60 27.73
N ALA A 27 -14.21 -0.52 27.00
CA ALA A 27 -15.49 -1.18 26.75
C ALA A 27 -16.16 -1.66 28.05
N ARG A 28 -17.48 -1.50 28.13
CA ARG A 28 -18.26 -1.82 29.34
C ARG A 28 -18.27 -3.33 29.66
N ASN A 29 -18.30 -4.19 28.64
CA ASN A 29 -18.39 -5.65 28.78
C ASN A 29 -17.02 -6.34 28.60
N ASN A 30 -16.10 -6.12 29.55
CA ASN A 30 -14.71 -6.60 29.46
C ASN A 30 -14.37 -7.82 30.33
N GLU A 31 -15.33 -8.36 31.08
CA GLU A 31 -15.06 -9.37 32.10
C GLU A 31 -14.42 -10.67 31.55
N LYS A 32 -14.79 -11.09 30.33
CA LYS A 32 -14.25 -12.29 29.68
C LYS A 32 -12.82 -12.07 29.18
N LEU A 33 -12.55 -10.92 28.56
CA LEU A 33 -11.20 -10.50 28.15
C LEU A 33 -10.27 -10.38 29.37
N LEU A 34 -10.75 -9.84 30.47
CA LEU A 34 -9.99 -9.75 31.72
C LEU A 34 -9.64 -11.12 32.32
N LYS A 35 -10.48 -12.15 32.13
CA LYS A 35 -10.19 -13.53 32.55
C LYS A 35 -9.09 -14.20 31.71
N ARG A 36 -8.96 -13.84 30.43
CA ARG A 36 -7.89 -14.36 29.54
C ARG A 36 -6.54 -13.68 29.78
N LEU A 37 -6.52 -12.55 30.49
CA LEU A 37 -5.29 -11.85 30.84
C LEU A 37 -4.70 -12.40 32.14
N PRO A 38 -3.36 -12.30 32.32
CA PRO A 38 -2.72 -12.60 33.59
C PRO A 38 -3.39 -11.83 34.73
N THR A 39 -3.47 -12.44 35.90
CA THR A 39 -4.02 -11.81 37.12
C THR A 39 -2.91 -11.19 37.98
N SER A 40 -1.71 -11.77 37.94
CA SER A 40 -0.53 -11.31 38.66
C SER A 40 0.33 -10.39 37.79
N VAL A 41 0.83 -9.30 38.38
CA VAL A 41 1.77 -8.37 37.73
C VAL A 41 3.04 -9.10 37.28
N LYS A 42 3.54 -10.06 38.07
CA LYS A 42 4.76 -10.81 37.74
C LYS A 42 4.57 -11.71 36.51
N ASP A 43 3.38 -12.30 36.38
CA ASP A 43 3.07 -13.18 35.25
C ASP A 43 2.88 -12.35 33.98
N ALA A 44 2.26 -11.16 34.12
CA ALA A 44 2.18 -10.18 33.05
C ALA A 44 3.58 -9.70 32.60
N ASP A 45 4.50 -9.41 33.53
CA ASP A 45 5.86 -9.00 33.19
C ASP A 45 6.62 -10.07 32.39
N ASN A 46 6.48 -11.35 32.79
CA ASN A 46 7.08 -12.47 32.08
C ASN A 46 6.52 -12.61 30.66
N GLU A 47 5.20 -12.49 30.50
CA GLU A 47 4.54 -12.56 29.20
C GLU A 47 4.92 -11.36 28.31
N ILE A 48 4.96 -10.15 28.87
CA ILE A 48 5.42 -8.94 28.18
C ILE A 48 6.87 -9.11 27.70
N LEU A 49 7.76 -9.64 28.54
CA LEU A 49 9.15 -9.91 28.15
C LEU A 49 9.25 -10.95 27.04
N ALA A 50 8.48 -12.03 27.11
CA ALA A 50 8.44 -13.06 26.08
C ALA A 50 7.95 -12.50 24.73
N LEU A 51 6.80 -11.79 24.74
CA LEU A 51 6.23 -11.16 23.54
C LEU A 51 7.18 -10.09 22.97
N LYS A 52 7.81 -9.27 23.83
CA LYS A 52 8.81 -8.29 23.37
C LYS A 52 9.99 -8.95 22.70
N LYS A 53 10.50 -10.04 23.26
CA LYS A 53 11.62 -10.80 22.67
C LYS A 53 11.24 -11.33 21.29
N GLU A 54 10.09 -11.98 21.19
CA GLU A 54 9.60 -12.52 19.91
C GLU A 54 9.40 -11.44 18.84
N TYR A 55 8.71 -10.34 19.19
CA TYR A 55 8.51 -9.24 18.23
C TYR A 55 9.83 -8.54 17.89
N PHE A 56 10.76 -8.41 18.84
CA PHE A 56 12.08 -7.87 18.59
C PHE A 56 12.84 -8.73 17.57
N ASP A 57 12.91 -10.04 17.79
CA ASP A 57 13.64 -10.96 16.91
C ASP A 57 13.05 -10.97 15.50
N LYS A 58 11.71 -11.01 15.38
CA LYS A 58 10.99 -10.89 14.10
C LYS A 58 11.31 -9.57 13.38
N LYS A 59 11.21 -8.43 14.09
CA LYS A 59 11.47 -7.12 13.49
C LYS A 59 12.96 -6.93 13.15
N TYR A 60 13.87 -7.45 13.97
CA TYR A 60 15.31 -7.39 13.73
C TYR A 60 15.71 -8.20 12.50
N TYR A 61 15.27 -9.46 12.42
CA TYR A 61 15.52 -10.32 11.25
C TYR A 61 14.91 -9.74 9.97
N GLY A 62 13.65 -9.29 10.04
CA GLY A 62 12.99 -8.63 8.91
C GLY A 62 13.73 -7.36 8.46
N SER A 63 14.22 -6.55 9.40
CA SER A 63 15.01 -5.36 9.10
C SER A 63 16.34 -5.70 8.44
N TYR A 64 17.02 -6.73 8.93
CA TYR A 64 18.24 -7.25 8.32
C TYR A 64 18.00 -7.67 6.88
N LYS A 65 16.97 -8.49 6.62
CA LYS A 65 16.65 -8.96 5.27
C LYS A 65 16.24 -7.85 4.32
N LYS A 66 15.47 -6.86 4.78
CA LYS A 66 15.11 -5.69 3.97
C LYS A 66 16.35 -4.88 3.58
N LEU A 67 17.24 -4.62 4.55
CA LEU A 67 18.45 -3.85 4.31
C LEU A 67 19.45 -4.60 3.43
N GLU A 68 19.61 -5.91 3.64
CA GLU A 68 20.44 -6.80 2.82
C GLU A 68 20.00 -6.80 1.36
N LYS A 69 18.69 -6.92 1.09
CA LYS A 69 18.14 -6.88 -0.28
C LYS A 69 18.44 -5.56 -0.97
N GLU A 70 18.17 -4.43 -0.31
CA GLU A 70 18.35 -3.11 -0.91
C GLU A 70 19.83 -2.75 -1.10
N ILE A 71 20.68 -3.06 -0.12
CA ILE A 71 22.13 -2.84 -0.25
C ILE A 71 22.68 -3.69 -1.38
N ASN A 72 22.33 -4.98 -1.48
CA ASN A 72 22.78 -5.83 -2.57
C ASN A 72 22.32 -5.31 -3.94
N LYS A 73 21.11 -4.73 -4.03
CA LYS A 73 20.62 -4.09 -5.25
C LYS A 73 21.47 -2.87 -5.62
N VAL A 74 21.71 -1.96 -4.68
CA VAL A 74 22.54 -0.76 -4.92
C VAL A 74 23.98 -1.14 -5.25
N VAL A 75 24.59 -2.02 -4.47
CA VAL A 75 25.97 -2.49 -4.65
C VAL A 75 26.16 -3.14 -6.02
N LYS A 76 25.23 -3.98 -6.50
CA LYS A 76 25.33 -4.55 -7.86
C LYS A 76 25.35 -3.48 -8.95
N THR A 77 24.51 -2.46 -8.82
CA THR A 77 24.47 -1.34 -9.79
C THR A 77 25.72 -0.48 -9.74
N GLU A 78 26.29 -0.27 -8.56
CA GLU A 78 27.46 0.59 -8.36
C GLU A 78 28.78 -0.12 -8.65
N ILE A 79 28.92 -1.41 -8.35
CA ILE A 79 30.10 -2.21 -8.74
C ILE A 79 30.33 -2.11 -10.25
N SER A 80 29.26 -2.17 -11.04
CA SER A 80 29.33 -2.04 -12.51
C SER A 80 29.88 -0.68 -12.95
N LYS A 81 29.55 0.40 -12.22
CA LYS A 81 30.05 1.76 -12.48
C LYS A 81 31.49 1.95 -11.97
N LEU A 82 31.79 1.45 -10.77
CA LEU A 82 33.09 1.56 -10.12
C LEU A 82 34.18 0.79 -10.88
N LYS A 83 33.82 -0.32 -11.57
CA LYS A 83 34.73 -1.09 -12.44
C LYS A 83 35.24 -0.32 -13.66
N GLN A 84 34.66 0.84 -13.99
CA GLN A 84 35.14 1.71 -15.07
C GLN A 84 36.39 2.50 -14.62
N ASP A 85 36.46 2.92 -13.35
CA ASP A 85 37.57 3.67 -12.75
C ASP A 85 38.37 2.83 -11.74
N LYS A 86 38.98 1.74 -12.22
CA LYS A 86 39.59 0.68 -11.38
C LYS A 86 40.66 1.17 -10.39
N THR A 87 41.46 2.17 -10.75
CA THR A 87 42.64 2.56 -9.97
C THR A 87 42.33 3.33 -8.69
N LYS A 88 41.22 4.09 -8.65
CA LYS A 88 40.82 4.87 -7.47
C LYS A 88 39.87 4.10 -6.53
N ASN A 89 39.12 3.14 -7.07
CA ASN A 89 38.05 2.44 -6.36
C ASN A 89 38.38 0.98 -5.99
N GLN A 90 39.65 0.57 -6.11
CA GLN A 90 40.02 -0.83 -5.86
C GLN A 90 39.69 -1.29 -4.43
N SER A 91 39.91 -0.44 -3.42
CA SER A 91 39.61 -0.78 -2.02
C SER A 91 38.11 -0.95 -1.76
N THR A 92 37.28 -0.11 -2.37
CA THR A 92 35.82 -0.19 -2.24
C THR A 92 35.26 -1.42 -2.97
N ILE A 93 35.77 -1.74 -4.16
CA ILE A 93 35.37 -2.95 -4.88
C ILE A 93 35.76 -4.19 -4.09
N ASN A 94 36.99 -4.28 -3.58
CA ASN A 94 37.44 -5.42 -2.76
C ASN A 94 36.59 -5.60 -1.50
N PHE A 95 36.15 -4.51 -0.87
CA PHE A 95 35.27 -4.57 0.29
C PHE A 95 33.88 -5.12 -0.08
N LEU A 96 33.29 -4.61 -1.17
CA LEU A 96 31.94 -4.96 -1.60
C LEU A 96 31.82 -6.36 -2.18
N GLU A 97 32.89 -6.90 -2.78
CA GLU A 97 32.94 -8.28 -3.27
C GLU A 97 33.04 -9.29 -2.11
N SER A 98 33.49 -8.89 -0.92
CA SER A 98 33.44 -9.72 0.28
C SER A 98 32.05 -9.72 0.91
N GLY A 99 31.34 -10.84 0.79
CA GLY A 99 30.02 -11.01 1.40
C GLY A 99 30.01 -10.82 2.92
N GLU A 100 31.08 -11.21 3.62
CA GLU A 100 31.21 -11.04 5.08
C GLU A 100 31.27 -9.57 5.49
N ASN A 101 32.01 -8.76 4.74
CA ASN A 101 32.14 -7.32 4.97
C ASN A 101 30.80 -6.60 4.81
N VAL A 102 29.99 -7.01 3.83
CA VAL A 102 28.64 -6.48 3.64
C VAL A 102 27.72 -6.85 4.80
N LYS A 103 27.81 -8.08 5.32
CA LYS A 103 27.08 -8.49 6.53
C LYS A 103 27.46 -7.63 7.73
N LEU A 104 28.77 -7.38 7.95
CA LEU A 104 29.28 -6.51 9.02
C LEU A 104 28.80 -5.04 8.86
N LEU A 105 28.72 -4.54 7.63
CA LEU A 105 28.19 -3.21 7.34
C LEU A 105 26.69 -3.11 7.73
N ILE A 106 25.90 -4.13 7.41
CA ILE A 106 24.48 -4.20 7.74
C ILE A 106 24.29 -4.28 9.27
N THR A 107 24.98 -5.21 9.93
CA THR A 107 24.85 -5.41 11.38
C THR A 107 25.27 -4.17 12.16
N SER A 108 26.41 -3.54 11.80
CA SER A 108 26.86 -2.30 12.45
C SER A 108 25.87 -1.15 12.29
N LYS A 109 25.23 -1.03 11.12
CA LYS A 109 24.18 -0.03 10.90
C LYS A 109 22.92 -0.32 11.70
N LEU A 110 22.46 -1.58 11.75
CA LEU A 110 21.29 -1.95 12.54
C LEU A 110 21.52 -1.73 14.04
N VAL A 111 22.69 -2.09 14.55
CA VAL A 111 23.08 -1.82 15.94
C VAL A 111 23.08 -0.32 16.21
N LYS A 112 23.57 0.51 15.26
CA LYS A 112 23.50 1.97 15.40
C LYS A 112 22.05 2.47 15.45
N SER A 113 21.16 1.99 14.58
CA SER A 113 19.74 2.35 14.60
C SER A 113 19.03 1.87 15.88
N LEU A 114 19.39 0.70 16.40
CA LEU A 114 18.92 0.18 17.70
C LEU A 114 19.36 1.07 18.87
N THR A 115 20.65 1.44 18.91
CA THR A 115 21.16 2.32 19.98
C THR A 115 20.51 3.71 19.96
N THR A 116 20.02 4.15 18.80
CA THR A 116 19.35 5.45 18.64
C THR A 116 17.85 5.38 18.97
N SER A 117 17.20 4.26 18.66
CA SER A 117 15.74 4.08 18.84
C SER A 117 15.35 3.55 20.22
N ILE A 118 16.10 2.59 20.75
CA ILE A 118 15.79 1.89 22.01
C ILE A 118 16.67 2.39 23.16
N LEU A 119 17.99 2.49 22.97
CA LEU A 119 18.94 2.78 24.04
C LEU A 119 19.23 4.29 24.19
N ILE A 120 18.18 5.06 24.49
CA ILE A 120 18.26 6.53 24.54
C ILE A 120 19.15 7.00 25.70
N ASN A 121 19.03 6.35 26.86
CA ASN A 121 19.75 6.73 28.08
C ASN A 121 21.12 6.05 28.17
N LYS A 122 22.06 6.67 28.89
CA LYS A 122 23.39 6.09 29.15
C LYS A 122 23.29 4.77 29.91
N ASP A 123 22.36 4.67 30.85
CA ASP A 123 22.16 3.47 31.66
C ASP A 123 21.69 2.28 30.81
N LEU A 124 20.81 2.53 29.83
CA LEU A 124 20.34 1.52 28.89
C LEU A 124 21.46 1.05 27.95
N LYS A 125 22.47 1.89 27.69
CA LYS A 125 23.65 1.49 26.90
C LYS A 125 24.61 0.60 27.69
N LEU A 126 24.66 0.76 29.01
CA LEU A 126 25.46 -0.09 29.90
C LEU A 126 24.74 -1.43 30.17
N ASN A 127 23.43 -1.38 30.35
CA ASN A 127 22.58 -2.53 30.61
C ASN A 127 21.42 -2.56 29.61
N PRO A 128 21.62 -3.13 28.41
CA PRO A 128 20.57 -3.23 27.41
C PRO A 128 19.43 -4.15 27.90
N PRO A 129 18.17 -3.87 27.53
CA PRO A 129 17.02 -4.67 27.97
C PRO A 129 17.11 -6.16 27.59
N ASN A 130 16.60 -7.02 28.46
CA ASN A 130 16.66 -8.48 28.31
C ASN A 130 15.89 -9.03 27.09
N TYR A 131 14.94 -8.26 26.54
CA TYR A 131 14.21 -8.65 25.33
C TYR A 131 15.04 -8.51 24.05
N ILE A 132 16.19 -7.82 24.10
CA ILE A 132 17.14 -7.78 22.99
C ILE A 132 17.90 -9.10 22.98
N SER A 133 18.04 -9.71 21.78
CA SER A 133 18.80 -10.95 21.60
C SER A 133 20.22 -10.88 22.18
N GLU A 134 20.70 -12.01 22.71
CA GLU A 134 22.02 -12.20 23.33
C GLU A 134 23.12 -11.70 22.40
N ASP A 135 23.13 -12.16 21.15
CA ASP A 135 24.13 -11.84 20.14
C ASP A 135 24.24 -10.31 19.90
N VAL A 136 23.09 -9.63 19.84
CA VAL A 136 23.03 -8.20 19.60
C VAL A 136 23.50 -7.42 20.83
N ARG A 137 23.16 -7.91 22.03
CA ARG A 137 23.61 -7.35 23.30
C ARG A 137 25.14 -7.47 23.45
N GLU A 138 25.71 -8.61 23.09
CA GLU A 138 27.17 -8.81 23.08
C GLU A 138 27.87 -7.81 22.16
N ILE A 139 27.36 -7.58 20.94
CA ILE A 139 27.94 -6.58 20.01
C ILE A 139 27.87 -5.16 20.57
N ILE A 140 26.81 -4.83 21.33
CA ILE A 140 26.64 -3.50 21.94
C ILE A 140 27.63 -3.29 23.09
N LEU A 141 27.81 -4.31 23.94
CA LEU A 141 28.70 -4.24 25.11
C LEU A 141 30.17 -4.38 24.74
N ASP A 142 30.48 -5.27 23.80
CA ASP A 142 31.84 -5.51 23.34
C ASP A 142 32.27 -4.47 22.30
N LYS A 143 33.06 -3.50 22.78
CA LYS A 143 33.66 -2.46 21.93
C LYS A 143 34.76 -3.01 21.01
N SER A 144 35.23 -4.23 21.23
CA SER A 144 36.27 -4.86 20.42
C SER A 144 35.72 -5.59 19.19
N ASN A 145 34.43 -5.96 19.22
CA ASN A 145 33.75 -6.64 18.14
C ASN A 145 33.72 -5.79 16.85
N ILE A 146 34.05 -6.39 15.71
CA ILE A 146 34.10 -5.74 14.40
C ILE A 146 32.72 -5.19 13.98
N ALA A 147 31.64 -5.86 14.38
CA ALA A 147 30.27 -5.44 14.09
C ALA A 147 29.81 -4.23 14.93
N ASN A 148 30.55 -3.86 15.99
CA ASN A 148 30.24 -2.66 16.76
C ASN A 148 30.43 -1.41 15.88
N PRO A 149 29.48 -0.45 15.85
CA PRO A 149 29.54 0.68 14.94
C PRO A 149 30.79 1.56 15.10
N SER A 150 31.31 1.70 16.32
CA SER A 150 32.55 2.46 16.54
C SER A 150 33.77 1.72 16.02
N LYS A 151 33.87 0.42 16.28
CA LYS A 151 34.99 -0.42 15.82
C LYS A 151 34.99 -0.57 14.30
N PHE A 152 33.82 -0.83 13.72
CA PHE A 152 33.61 -0.91 12.27
C PHE A 152 34.13 0.36 11.58
N PHE A 153 33.76 1.53 12.11
CA PHE A 153 34.21 2.81 11.56
C PHE A 153 35.74 2.99 11.65
N ILE A 154 36.35 2.66 12.79
CA ILE A 154 37.80 2.76 12.98
C ILE A 154 38.56 1.83 12.02
N GLN A 155 38.06 0.60 11.85
CA GLN A 155 38.72 -0.42 11.05
C GLN A 155 38.64 -0.16 9.54
N PHE A 156 37.46 0.21 9.05
CA PHE A 156 37.21 0.33 7.61
C PHE A 156 37.17 1.77 7.11
N CYS A 157 36.57 2.70 7.86
CA CYS A 157 36.26 4.05 7.36
C CYS A 157 37.29 5.12 7.73
N GLN A 158 37.96 5.02 8.88
CA GLN A 158 38.82 6.08 9.40
C GLN A 158 40.04 6.34 8.51
N ASN A 159 40.62 5.28 7.96
CA ASN A 159 41.85 5.36 7.16
C ASN A 159 41.57 5.42 5.65
N ASP A 160 40.43 4.89 5.19
CA ASP A 160 40.05 4.88 3.77
C ASP A 160 38.97 5.94 3.48
N LYS A 161 39.41 7.08 2.93
CA LYS A 161 38.52 8.19 2.54
C LYS A 161 37.55 7.80 1.43
N ASN A 162 37.96 6.95 0.50
CA ASN A 162 37.11 6.55 -0.63
C ASN A 162 35.97 5.68 -0.13
N LEU A 163 36.28 4.73 0.76
CA LEU A 163 35.30 3.86 1.39
C LEU A 163 34.35 4.62 2.33
N ASN A 164 34.86 5.59 3.09
CA ASN A 164 34.02 6.44 3.92
C ASN A 164 33.05 7.31 3.10
N ASN A 165 33.53 7.89 1.99
CA ASN A 165 32.68 8.65 1.07
C ASN A 165 31.62 7.75 0.43
N TYR A 166 32.01 6.54 0.04
CA TYR A 166 31.10 5.54 -0.51
C TYR A 166 29.97 5.20 0.48
N PHE A 167 30.28 4.84 1.72
CA PHE A 167 29.26 4.54 2.72
C PHE A 167 28.39 5.75 3.05
N SER A 168 28.98 6.95 3.10
CA SER A 168 28.21 8.18 3.31
C SER A 168 27.17 8.37 2.20
N ASN A 169 27.54 8.12 0.94
CA ASN A 169 26.61 8.17 -0.19
C ASN A 169 25.59 7.03 -0.15
N LEU A 170 26.01 5.81 0.19
CA LEU A 170 25.14 4.64 0.33
C LEU A 170 24.00 4.91 1.33
N TRP A 171 24.33 5.44 2.52
CA TRP A 171 23.35 5.75 3.55
C TRP A 171 22.48 6.98 3.24
N ASN A 172 22.94 7.86 2.34
CA ASN A 172 22.19 9.02 1.87
C ASN A 172 21.30 8.71 0.66
N ASN A 173 21.40 7.51 0.08
CA ASN A 173 20.50 7.08 -0.98
C ASN A 173 19.04 7.10 -0.47
N LYS A 174 18.13 7.67 -1.26
CA LYS A 174 16.72 7.86 -0.89
C LYS A 174 16.03 6.55 -0.52
N SER A 175 16.28 5.47 -1.26
CA SER A 175 15.62 4.17 -0.99
C SER A 175 16.09 3.60 0.35
N ILE A 176 17.40 3.56 0.58
CA ILE A 176 18.00 3.08 1.82
C ILE A 176 17.59 3.96 3.01
N LYS A 177 17.55 5.28 2.84
CA LYS A 177 17.14 6.22 3.89
C LYS A 177 15.68 6.02 4.32
N SER A 178 14.78 5.77 3.37
CA SER A 178 13.38 5.44 3.67
C SER A 178 13.29 4.17 4.50
N ILE A 179 13.96 3.10 4.05
CA ILE A 179 13.99 1.81 4.77
C ILE A 179 14.55 1.96 6.17
N ILE A 180 15.65 2.70 6.36
CA ILE A 180 16.23 2.95 7.69
C ILE A 180 15.22 3.67 8.59
N SER A 181 14.49 4.66 8.06
CA SER A 181 13.48 5.37 8.85
C SER A 181 12.34 4.47 9.31
N GLU A 182 11.93 3.52 8.46
CA GLU A 182 10.93 2.50 8.80
C GLU A 182 11.46 1.49 9.82
N ILE A 183 12.72 1.07 9.69
CA ILE A 183 13.39 0.19 10.65
C ILE A 183 13.47 0.85 12.02
N GLU A 184 13.91 2.11 12.09
CA GLU A 184 13.99 2.88 13.33
C GLU A 184 12.61 3.05 13.97
N TRP A 185 11.58 3.31 13.17
CA TRP A 185 10.20 3.33 13.64
C TRP A 185 9.76 1.97 14.19
N SER A 186 10.08 0.87 13.51
CA SER A 186 9.72 -0.47 13.98
C SER A 186 10.34 -0.80 15.35
N PHE A 187 11.58 -0.38 15.59
CA PHE A 187 12.24 -0.53 16.87
C PHE A 187 11.62 0.36 17.96
N LYS A 188 11.21 1.59 17.61
CA LYS A 188 10.45 2.46 18.53
C LYS A 188 9.11 1.84 18.90
N ILE A 189 8.41 1.22 17.95
CA ILE A 189 7.17 0.50 18.26
C ILE A 189 7.46 -0.62 19.26
N VAL A 190 8.47 -1.47 19.05
CA VAL A 190 8.81 -2.56 19.99
C VAL A 190 9.15 -2.02 21.40
N ARG A 191 9.93 -0.93 21.48
CA ARG A 191 10.29 -0.26 22.75
C ARG A 191 9.05 0.09 23.58
N GLY A 192 8.01 0.58 22.92
CA GLY A 192 6.84 1.15 23.59
C GLY A 192 7.09 2.54 24.16
N ASN A 193 6.09 3.06 24.88
CA ASN A 193 6.09 4.41 25.44
C ASN A 193 6.45 5.47 24.39
N LEU A 194 5.76 5.44 23.24
CA LEU A 194 5.97 6.42 22.19
C LEU A 194 5.49 7.78 22.67
N THR A 195 6.37 8.77 22.63
CA THR A 195 5.99 10.15 22.97
C THR A 195 5.11 10.73 21.87
N THR A 196 4.27 11.70 22.22
CA THR A 196 3.46 12.45 21.24
C THR A 196 4.33 13.07 20.16
N GLN A 197 5.46 13.68 20.55
CA GLN A 197 6.46 14.24 19.64
C GLN A 197 7.00 13.21 18.63
N GLU A 198 7.23 11.97 19.04
CA GLU A 198 7.68 10.90 18.13
C GLU A 198 6.60 10.50 17.14
N LYS A 199 5.34 10.42 17.60
CA LYS A 199 4.18 10.14 16.73
C LYS A 199 3.97 11.28 15.73
N ASP A 200 4.07 12.54 16.15
CA ASP A 200 3.89 13.72 15.30
C ASP A 200 5.04 13.85 14.28
N ALA A 201 6.27 13.56 14.69
CA ALA A 201 7.41 13.54 13.78
C ALA A 201 7.24 12.46 12.70
N ARG A 202 6.67 11.30 13.04
CA ARG A 202 6.33 10.26 12.06
C ARG A 202 5.24 10.74 11.12
N ARG A 203 4.14 11.30 11.64
CA ARG A 203 3.02 11.86 10.84
C ARG A 203 3.54 12.88 9.82
N LYS A 204 4.39 13.82 10.25
CA LYS A 204 5.02 14.81 9.37
C LYS A 204 5.94 14.18 8.30
N ALA A 205 6.63 13.09 8.64
CA ALA A 205 7.54 12.42 7.71
C ALA A 205 6.82 11.53 6.69
N THR A 206 5.69 10.91 7.05
CA THR A 206 4.94 9.99 6.17
C THR A 206 3.75 10.62 5.48
N GLY A 207 3.29 11.80 5.91
CA GLY A 207 2.10 12.46 5.35
C GLY A 207 0.80 11.68 5.55
N ARG A 208 0.83 10.61 6.35
CA ARG A 208 -0.31 9.78 6.72
C ARG A 208 -0.57 9.96 8.20
N GLU A 209 -1.80 10.32 8.54
CA GLU A 209 -2.34 9.96 9.84
C GLU A 209 -2.31 8.44 9.96
N ILE A 210 -2.13 7.94 11.18
CA ILE A 210 -2.41 6.54 11.47
C ILE A 210 -3.95 6.46 11.45
N SER A 211 -4.53 6.36 10.25
CA SER A 211 -5.96 6.13 10.05
C SER A 211 -6.24 4.65 10.29
N ASP A 212 -7.30 4.39 11.05
CA ASP A 212 -7.58 3.13 11.76
C ASP A 212 -7.98 1.93 10.88
N ASP A 213 -8.00 2.05 9.55
CA ASP A 213 -8.39 0.95 8.66
C ASP A 213 -7.37 0.70 7.53
N GLU A 214 -6.84 -0.53 7.55
CA GLU A 214 -6.11 -1.24 6.49
C GLU A 214 -4.75 -0.68 6.00
N LYS A 215 -3.67 -1.38 6.40
CA LYS A 215 -2.62 -1.98 5.52
C LYS A 215 -1.37 -2.40 6.33
N GLU A 216 -1.44 -3.55 6.99
CA GLU A 216 -0.26 -4.43 7.15
C GLU A 216 -0.39 -5.57 6.13
N ALA A 217 -0.21 -5.24 4.84
CA ALA A 217 0.19 -6.14 3.75
C ALA A 217 0.21 -5.36 2.42
N SER A 218 1.36 -4.79 2.05
CA SER A 218 1.82 -4.71 0.66
C SER A 218 3.19 -4.03 0.60
N ILE A 219 4.20 -4.84 0.32
CA ILE A 219 5.36 -4.41 -0.48
C ILE A 219 4.90 -4.58 -1.93
N GLY A 220 4.68 -3.49 -2.65
CA GLY A 220 4.27 -3.54 -4.05
C GLY A 220 3.69 -2.22 -4.57
N ASP A 221 4.58 -1.43 -5.18
CA ASP A 221 4.36 -0.51 -6.30
C ASP A 221 3.48 0.76 -6.16
N SER A 222 4.19 1.89 -6.17
CA SER A 222 4.00 3.16 -6.87
C SER A 222 2.59 3.60 -7.37
N GLU A 223 2.16 4.78 -6.91
CA GLU A 223 1.80 6.00 -7.70
C GLU A 223 0.49 6.70 -7.32
N VAL A 224 0.62 8.04 -7.39
CA VAL A 224 -0.36 9.13 -7.52
C VAL A 224 -1.02 9.71 -6.26
N SER A 225 -0.79 11.02 -6.15
CA SER A 225 -1.30 12.05 -5.24
C SER A 225 -2.77 12.40 -5.48
N GLU A 226 -3.42 13.02 -4.49
CA GLU A 226 -3.98 14.37 -4.62
C GLU A 226 -4.30 14.94 -3.21
N ASP A 227 -4.05 16.24 -3.07
CA ASP A 227 -4.32 17.10 -1.91
C ASP A 227 -5.81 17.12 -1.56
N ASP A 228 -6.12 17.33 -0.28
CA ASP A 228 -7.15 18.31 0.09
C ASP A 228 -6.84 18.91 1.47
N ASP A 229 -6.72 20.23 1.49
CA ASP A 229 -6.91 21.11 2.65
C ASP A 229 -8.36 20.96 3.14
N ASP A 230 -8.62 20.91 4.44
CA ASP A 230 -9.17 22.06 5.17
C ASP A 230 -9.73 21.72 6.57
N GLU A 231 -9.58 22.75 7.40
CA GLU A 231 -10.48 23.26 8.44
C GLU A 231 -10.87 22.43 9.68
N ASP A 232 -10.41 22.98 10.80
CA ASP A 232 -10.79 22.81 12.20
C ASP A 232 -12.31 22.91 12.40
N HIS A 233 -12.98 21.77 12.64
CA HIS A 233 -14.36 21.73 13.13
C HIS A 233 -14.40 21.07 14.51
N HIS A 234 -14.50 21.92 15.53
CA HIS A 234 -14.81 21.57 16.90
C HIS A 234 -16.31 21.19 16.98
N GLU A 235 -16.64 19.90 16.86
CA GLU A 235 -17.98 19.40 17.19
C GLU A 235 -17.90 18.33 18.27
N GLN A 236 -18.63 18.59 19.35
CA GLN A 236 -18.89 17.67 20.45
C GLN A 236 -19.83 16.59 19.93
N GLU A 237 -19.28 15.42 19.58
CA GLU A 237 -20.10 14.24 19.32
C GLU A 237 -20.40 13.52 20.64
N GLU A 238 -21.68 13.52 21.00
CA GLU A 238 -22.23 12.70 22.07
C GLU A 238 -22.05 11.21 21.75
N GLU A 239 -21.70 10.45 22.78
CA GLU A 239 -21.41 9.01 22.73
C GLU A 239 -22.66 8.19 22.38
N ASP A 240 -22.83 7.81 21.11
CA ASP A 240 -23.65 6.64 20.76
C ASP A 240 -22.80 5.38 20.94
N MET A 241 -22.88 4.85 22.17
CA MET A 241 -22.14 3.68 22.64
C MET A 241 -22.83 2.40 22.17
N GLU A 242 -22.64 2.06 20.89
CA GLU A 242 -22.98 0.73 20.37
C GLU A 242 -22.25 -0.36 21.18
N GLU A 243 -22.97 -1.42 21.50
CA GLU A 243 -22.48 -2.59 22.25
C GLU A 243 -21.46 -3.37 21.42
N LEU A 244 -20.20 -2.90 21.43
CA LEU A 244 -19.07 -3.58 20.80
C LEU A 244 -18.88 -4.96 21.45
N ASP A 245 -19.11 -6.03 20.69
CA ASP A 245 -18.78 -7.40 21.07
C ASP A 245 -17.25 -7.58 21.15
N THR A 246 -16.71 -7.27 22.33
CA THR A 246 -15.28 -7.32 22.63
C THR A 246 -14.68 -8.71 22.43
N GLU A 247 -15.49 -9.77 22.51
CA GLU A 247 -15.07 -11.15 22.34
C GLU A 247 -14.91 -11.51 20.86
N GLY A 248 -15.93 -11.23 20.03
CA GLY A 248 -15.83 -11.40 18.58
C GLY A 248 -14.66 -10.61 18.00
N VAL A 249 -14.39 -9.42 18.54
CA VAL A 249 -13.22 -8.61 18.20
C VAL A 249 -11.92 -9.28 18.66
N TYR A 250 -11.81 -9.73 19.92
CA TYR A 250 -10.63 -10.44 20.43
C TYR A 250 -10.33 -11.71 19.62
N GLU A 251 -11.34 -12.52 19.33
CA GLU A 251 -11.21 -13.78 18.59
C GLU A 251 -10.85 -13.53 17.13
N LYS A 252 -11.46 -12.53 16.48
CA LYS A 252 -11.08 -12.08 15.13
C LYS A 252 -9.61 -11.66 15.10
N PHE A 253 -9.09 -11.01 16.14
CA PHE A 253 -7.68 -10.62 16.22
C PHE A 253 -6.72 -11.74 16.65
N ALA A 254 -7.18 -12.71 17.43
CA ALA A 254 -6.40 -13.90 17.79
C ALA A 254 -6.09 -14.77 16.56
N ILE A 255 -6.98 -14.80 15.57
CA ILE A 255 -6.75 -15.49 14.28
C ILE A 255 -5.51 -14.91 13.57
N TYR A 256 -5.34 -13.59 13.58
CA TYR A 256 -4.18 -12.94 12.95
C TYR A 256 -2.88 -13.13 13.73
N ASP A 257 -2.93 -13.39 15.03
CA ASP A 257 -1.73 -13.72 15.82
C ASP A 257 -1.12 -15.06 15.38
N LYS A 258 -1.98 -15.99 14.90
CA LYS A 258 -1.58 -17.31 14.39
C LYS A 258 -1.22 -17.29 12.89
N LEU A 259 -1.85 -16.42 12.09
CA LEU A 259 -1.66 -16.38 10.62
C LEU A 259 -0.31 -15.78 10.18
N VAL A 260 0.33 -14.95 11.03
CA VAL A 260 1.67 -14.38 10.74
C VAL A 260 2.79 -15.43 10.93
N GLY A 261 2.45 -16.67 11.30
CA GLY A 261 3.38 -17.73 11.69
C GLY A 261 3.65 -18.84 10.66
N ASP A 262 2.95 -18.92 9.52
CA ASP A 262 2.98 -20.16 8.70
C ASP A 262 3.27 -19.94 7.20
N SER A 263 4.18 -19.00 6.89
CA SER A 263 4.64 -18.78 5.50
C SER A 263 5.79 -19.72 5.10
N ASP A 264 5.84 -20.96 5.61
CA ASP A 264 6.76 -22.01 5.14
C ASP A 264 6.23 -23.43 5.41
N ASN A 265 4.94 -23.66 5.16
CA ASN A 265 4.42 -25.01 4.97
C ASN A 265 3.30 -24.97 3.91
N GLU A 266 3.65 -25.31 2.67
CA GLU A 266 2.67 -25.63 1.64
C GLU A 266 2.10 -27.03 1.93
N ASP A 267 1.08 -27.14 2.79
CA ASP A 267 0.07 -28.19 2.64
C ASP A 267 -1.22 -27.89 3.44
N GLU A 268 -2.34 -28.28 2.84
CA GLU A 268 -3.74 -28.23 3.31
C GLU A 268 -4.43 -26.84 3.40
N GLU A 269 -5.01 -26.44 2.26
CA GLU A 269 -6.14 -25.50 2.17
C GLU A 269 -7.32 -25.97 3.06
N GLN A 270 -7.40 -25.45 4.28
CA GLN A 270 -8.60 -25.58 5.11
C GLN A 270 -9.68 -24.63 4.56
N ALA A 271 -10.57 -25.19 3.74
CA ALA A 271 -11.75 -24.51 3.25
C ALA A 271 -12.60 -23.97 4.43
N PRO A 272 -13.18 -22.76 4.32
CA PRO A 272 -14.06 -22.23 5.36
C PRO A 272 -15.26 -23.15 5.55
N ASP A 273 -15.52 -23.55 6.81
CA ASP A 273 -16.68 -24.35 7.19
C ASP A 273 -17.98 -23.67 6.72
N LEU A 274 -18.66 -24.31 5.79
CA LEU A 274 -20.01 -23.93 5.37
C LEU A 274 -21.01 -24.42 6.42
N ASP A 275 -21.87 -23.54 6.91
CA ASP A 275 -22.91 -23.84 7.89
C ASP A 275 -23.79 -25.03 7.44
N PRO A 276 -23.79 -26.17 8.16
CA PRO A 276 -24.59 -27.35 7.83
C PRO A 276 -26.11 -27.13 7.92
N SER A 277 -26.57 -26.02 8.51
CA SER A 277 -28.01 -25.72 8.66
C SER A 277 -28.63 -25.10 7.42
N ILE A 278 -27.84 -24.73 6.42
CA ILE A 278 -28.36 -24.08 5.21
C ILE A 278 -28.42 -25.10 4.07
N ASN A 279 -29.62 -25.62 3.80
CA ASN A 279 -29.88 -26.49 2.64
C ASN A 279 -29.95 -25.65 1.34
N TYR A 280 -28.80 -25.43 0.71
CA TYR A 280 -28.66 -24.68 -0.54
C TYR A 280 -29.32 -25.33 -1.78
N ASN A 281 -30.00 -26.47 -1.63
CA ASN A 281 -30.76 -27.12 -2.70
C ASN A 281 -32.24 -26.70 -2.79
N GLU A 282 -32.78 -25.94 -1.84
CA GLU A 282 -34.22 -25.62 -1.82
C GLU A 282 -34.58 -24.25 -2.43
N VAL A 283 -33.60 -23.41 -2.81
CA VAL A 283 -33.86 -22.03 -3.28
C VAL A 283 -33.85 -21.91 -4.81
N THR A 284 -34.51 -22.83 -5.52
CA THR A 284 -34.88 -22.65 -6.93
C THR A 284 -36.03 -23.61 -7.29
N ASP A 285 -37.28 -23.14 -7.16
CA ASP A 285 -38.39 -23.48 -8.07
C ASP A 285 -39.68 -22.64 -7.80
N GLU A 286 -39.58 -21.48 -7.14
CA GLU A 286 -40.69 -20.52 -7.08
C GLU A 286 -40.53 -19.45 -8.18
N GLU A 287 -41.28 -19.62 -9.27
CA GLU A 287 -41.57 -18.60 -10.28
C GLU A 287 -42.41 -17.47 -9.67
N PRO A 288 -42.05 -16.18 -9.89
CA PRO A 288 -43.05 -15.14 -10.01
C PRO A 288 -43.50 -15.05 -11.47
N SER A 289 -44.81 -15.16 -11.65
CA SER A 289 -45.54 -15.05 -12.91
C SER A 289 -45.31 -13.73 -13.64
N ASP A 290 -45.16 -13.85 -14.95
CA ASP A 290 -45.11 -12.81 -15.97
C ASP A 290 -46.42 -12.00 -15.98
N GLU A 291 -46.34 -10.68 -15.72
CA GLU A 291 -47.40 -9.74 -16.05
C GLU A 291 -46.80 -8.62 -16.90
N SER A 292 -47.22 -8.65 -18.15
CA SER A 292 -46.95 -7.74 -19.26
C SER A 292 -47.58 -6.37 -19.04
N GLU A 293 -46.80 -5.30 -19.19
CA GLU A 293 -47.31 -3.98 -19.56
C GLU A 293 -46.46 -3.39 -20.69
N GLU A 294 -47.15 -3.16 -21.81
CA GLU A 294 -46.74 -2.41 -23.00
C GLU A 294 -46.92 -0.90 -22.74
N ASP A 295 -46.07 -0.08 -23.36
CA ASP A 295 -46.23 1.32 -23.80
C ASP A 295 -44.91 2.10 -23.59
N GLU A 296 -44.46 3.01 -24.43
CA GLU A 296 -44.68 3.33 -25.84
C GLU A 296 -43.49 4.24 -26.23
N GLU A 297 -43.38 4.54 -27.52
CA GLU A 297 -42.25 5.14 -28.24
C GLU A 297 -41.72 6.51 -27.73
N LEU A 298 -40.47 6.82 -28.08
CA LEU A 298 -40.11 8.05 -28.82
C LEU A 298 -38.62 8.07 -29.26
N ASP A 299 -38.45 8.22 -30.58
CA ASP A 299 -37.21 8.45 -31.33
C ASP A 299 -36.46 9.74 -30.96
N SER A 300 -35.12 9.70 -31.06
CA SER A 300 -34.34 10.76 -31.72
C SER A 300 -32.93 10.28 -32.08
N ASP A 301 -32.69 10.32 -33.39
CA ASP A 301 -31.50 10.03 -34.16
C ASP A 301 -30.28 10.93 -33.85
N SER A 302 -29.07 10.38 -33.94
CA SER A 302 -27.90 11.08 -34.49
C SER A 302 -26.77 10.09 -34.80
N SER A 303 -26.59 9.88 -36.10
CA SER A 303 -25.54 9.12 -36.80
C SER A 303 -24.09 9.40 -36.37
N SER A 304 -23.24 8.36 -36.41
CA SER A 304 -21.92 8.42 -37.07
C SER A 304 -21.44 7.01 -37.42
N ASP A 305 -21.59 6.67 -38.69
CA ASP A 305 -20.63 6.03 -39.61
C ASP A 305 -19.40 5.33 -38.99
N ASP A 306 -19.30 4.00 -39.17
CA ASP A 306 -18.09 3.36 -39.75
C ASP A 306 -18.42 1.94 -40.25
N GLY A 307 -18.64 1.82 -41.56
CA GLY A 307 -18.93 0.58 -42.27
C GLY A 307 -17.66 -0.06 -42.82
N PHE A 308 -17.05 -0.99 -42.09
CA PHE A 308 -15.83 -1.67 -42.54
C PHE A 308 -16.02 -3.09 -43.10
N PHE A 309 -17.21 -3.71 -43.07
CA PHE A 309 -17.36 -5.05 -43.69
C PHE A 309 -18.74 -5.30 -44.29
N GLU A 310 -18.94 -4.78 -45.50
CA GLU A 310 -19.77 -5.36 -46.56
C GLU A 310 -18.79 -5.98 -47.57
N GLN A 311 -18.99 -7.12 -48.22
CA GLN A 311 -20.15 -7.97 -48.45
C GLN A 311 -19.59 -9.25 -49.12
N ASP A 312 -20.18 -10.42 -48.85
CA ASP A 312 -20.55 -11.32 -49.94
C ASP A 312 -21.56 -12.37 -49.45
N GLU A 313 -22.77 -12.24 -49.97
CA GLU A 313 -23.86 -13.19 -49.80
C GLU A 313 -23.58 -14.47 -50.60
N SER A 314 -23.99 -15.62 -50.08
CA SER A 314 -24.94 -16.47 -50.83
C SER A 314 -25.50 -17.64 -50.01
N SER A 315 -26.84 -17.66 -49.98
CA SER A 315 -27.71 -18.83 -50.10
C SER A 315 -27.91 -19.77 -48.88
N LYS A 316 -29.16 -19.71 -48.41
CA LYS A 316 -29.90 -20.72 -47.63
C LYS A 316 -29.79 -22.13 -48.26
N LYS A 317 -29.52 -23.17 -47.44
CA LYS A 317 -30.51 -24.21 -47.05
C LYS A 317 -29.88 -25.34 -46.25
N SER A 318 -30.71 -25.85 -45.35
CA SER A 318 -30.63 -27.08 -44.57
C SER A 318 -29.96 -28.28 -45.27
N THR A 319 -29.22 -29.09 -44.48
CA THR A 319 -29.34 -30.56 -44.44
C THR A 319 -28.41 -31.16 -43.37
N LYS A 320 -28.98 -32.06 -42.55
CA LYS A 320 -28.27 -32.99 -41.66
C LYS A 320 -27.10 -33.65 -42.38
N LYS A 321 -25.92 -33.70 -41.76
CA LYS A 321 -24.85 -34.65 -42.14
C LYS A 321 -24.25 -35.32 -40.90
N GLU A 322 -24.68 -36.56 -40.74
CA GLU A 322 -23.91 -37.78 -40.44
C GLU A 322 -22.46 -37.61 -39.94
N LYS A 323 -22.19 -38.32 -38.83
CA LYS A 323 -20.87 -38.53 -38.25
C LYS A 323 -19.98 -39.24 -39.27
N LYS A 324 -18.83 -38.63 -39.59
CA LYS A 324 -17.77 -39.31 -40.34
C LYS A 324 -16.85 -39.99 -39.35
N ASP A 325 -16.75 -41.31 -39.45
CA ASP A 325 -15.74 -42.10 -38.77
C ASP A 325 -14.37 -41.80 -39.40
N TYR A 326 -13.40 -41.43 -38.56
CA TYR A 326 -12.01 -41.28 -38.97
C TYR A 326 -11.24 -42.56 -38.61
N ASN A 327 -10.64 -43.20 -39.60
CA ASN A 327 -9.68 -44.29 -39.41
C ASN A 327 -8.36 -43.74 -38.87
N LEU A 328 -8.27 -43.56 -37.56
CA LEU A 328 -7.00 -43.36 -36.88
C LEU A 328 -6.27 -44.70 -36.75
N PRO A 329 -4.95 -44.77 -37.00
CA PRO A 329 -4.19 -45.99 -36.76
C PRO A 329 -4.27 -46.35 -35.27
N GLN A 330 -4.75 -47.56 -34.98
CA GLN A 330 -4.76 -48.11 -33.62
C GLN A 330 -3.30 -48.27 -33.17
N LEU A 331 -2.94 -47.60 -32.07
CA LEU A 331 -1.69 -47.86 -31.36
C LEU A 331 -1.70 -49.33 -30.93
N ALA A 332 -0.86 -50.13 -31.59
CA ALA A 332 -0.63 -51.51 -31.21
C ALA A 332 -0.13 -51.54 -29.77
N SER A 333 -0.97 -52.12 -28.91
CA SER A 333 -0.59 -52.57 -27.58
C SER A 333 0.58 -53.55 -27.69
N GLY A 334 1.61 -53.33 -26.88
CA GLY A 334 2.56 -54.36 -26.48
C GLY A 334 4.03 -54.03 -26.75
N TYR A 335 4.74 -53.56 -25.71
CA TYR A 335 5.88 -54.30 -25.13
C TYR A 335 6.39 -53.62 -23.84
N PHE A 336 5.87 -54.03 -22.68
CA PHE A 336 6.64 -54.05 -21.43
C PHE A 336 6.63 -55.49 -20.94
N SER A 337 7.69 -56.23 -21.26
CA SER A 337 7.93 -57.56 -20.73
C SER A 337 9.36 -57.60 -20.19
N GLY A 338 9.50 -57.78 -18.88
CA GLY A 338 10.77 -58.02 -18.22
C GLY A 338 10.79 -57.76 -16.71
N GLY A 339 10.16 -58.65 -15.93
CA GLY A 339 10.31 -58.74 -14.46
C GLY A 339 9.02 -59.23 -13.79
N SER A 340 8.72 -60.53 -13.82
CA SER A 340 8.89 -61.46 -12.68
C SER A 340 7.95 -61.09 -11.51
N ASP A 341 6.72 -61.61 -11.50
CA ASP A 341 6.33 -62.79 -10.70
C ASP A 341 6.40 -62.51 -9.19
N ASP A 342 5.27 -62.08 -8.61
CA ASP A 342 4.81 -62.58 -7.31
C ASP A 342 3.34 -62.20 -7.04
N GLU A 343 2.57 -63.23 -6.75
CA GLU A 343 1.39 -63.32 -5.87
C GLU A 343 0.19 -62.38 -6.06
N GLY A 344 -0.91 -63.01 -6.47
CA GLY A 344 -2.25 -62.45 -6.38
C GLY A 344 -2.73 -62.39 -4.93
N GLU A 345 -3.18 -61.21 -4.52
CA GLU A 345 -4.04 -61.05 -3.37
C GLU A 345 -5.16 -60.03 -3.69
N ASP A 346 -6.35 -60.42 -3.29
CA ASP A 346 -7.67 -59.91 -3.64
C ASP A 346 -7.94 -58.59 -2.88
N VAL A 347 -7.42 -57.45 -3.36
CA VAL A 347 -7.52 -56.13 -2.70
C VAL A 347 -8.60 -55.22 -3.33
N ASP A 348 -9.52 -55.75 -4.13
CA ASP A 348 -10.53 -54.95 -4.86
C ASP A 348 -11.91 -54.84 -4.14
N ASN A 349 -11.92 -54.80 -2.81
CA ASN A 349 -13.17 -54.61 -2.05
C ASN A 349 -13.07 -53.74 -0.80
N ASP A 350 -12.22 -52.71 -0.81
CA ASP A 350 -12.30 -51.68 0.23
C ASP A 350 -13.45 -50.70 -0.08
N LYS A 351 -14.59 -50.87 0.61
CA LYS A 351 -15.79 -50.02 0.46
C LYS A 351 -15.46 -48.53 0.67
N VAL A 352 -14.48 -48.25 1.52
CA VAL A 352 -14.00 -46.90 1.83
C VAL A 352 -13.42 -46.21 0.58
N VAL A 353 -12.69 -46.94 -0.26
CA VAL A 353 -12.11 -46.40 -1.50
C VAL A 353 -13.20 -46.12 -2.54
N LYS A 354 -14.26 -46.95 -2.60
CA LYS A 354 -15.41 -46.72 -3.49
C LYS A 354 -16.24 -45.50 -3.06
N ASP A 355 -16.45 -45.29 -1.77
CA ASP A 355 -17.22 -44.14 -1.28
C ASP A 355 -16.49 -42.80 -1.53
N ILE A 356 -15.15 -42.80 -1.44
CA ILE A 356 -14.31 -41.62 -1.72
C ILE A 356 -14.20 -41.35 -3.24
N THR A 357 -14.15 -42.38 -4.08
CA THR A 357 -13.93 -42.25 -5.53
C THR A 357 -15.20 -42.07 -6.37
N THR A 358 -16.39 -42.30 -5.79
CA THR A 358 -17.68 -42.24 -6.52
C THR A 358 -18.38 -40.87 -6.45
N GLN A 359 -18.02 -39.99 -5.50
CA GLN A 359 -18.61 -38.65 -5.36
C GLN A 359 -18.00 -37.65 -6.36
N ARG A 360 -18.16 -37.92 -7.66
CA ARG A 360 -17.77 -36.99 -8.73
C ARG A 360 -18.75 -35.82 -8.69
N LYS A 361 -18.31 -34.66 -8.20
CA LYS A 361 -19.11 -33.42 -8.22
C LYS A 361 -19.55 -33.14 -9.65
N ASN A 362 -20.85 -33.30 -9.92
CA ASN A 362 -21.38 -33.05 -11.24
C ASN A 362 -21.13 -31.58 -11.58
N ARG A 363 -20.49 -31.32 -12.72
CA ARG A 363 -20.15 -29.96 -13.14
C ARG A 363 -21.46 -29.18 -13.24
N ARG A 364 -21.59 -28.12 -12.43
CA ARG A 364 -22.76 -27.22 -12.46
C ARG A 364 -23.13 -26.88 -13.92
N GLY A 365 -24.41 -26.99 -14.25
CA GLY A 365 -24.92 -26.79 -15.61
C GLY A 365 -24.54 -25.43 -16.20
N GLN A 366 -24.55 -25.32 -17.53
CA GLN A 366 -24.08 -24.13 -18.25
C GLN A 366 -24.81 -22.84 -17.84
N ARG A 367 -26.13 -22.90 -17.58
CA ARG A 367 -26.92 -21.74 -17.13
C ARG A 367 -26.47 -21.21 -15.77
N ALA A 368 -26.19 -22.11 -14.83
CA ALA A 368 -25.71 -21.70 -13.51
C ALA A 368 -24.26 -21.18 -13.56
N ARG A 369 -23.44 -21.69 -14.49
CA ARG A 369 -22.11 -21.10 -14.77
C ARG A 369 -22.23 -19.69 -15.35
N GLN A 370 -23.16 -19.48 -16.29
CA GLN A 370 -23.46 -18.16 -16.85
C GLN A 370 -23.97 -17.20 -15.77
N LYS A 371 -24.84 -17.64 -14.86
CA LYS A 371 -25.34 -16.81 -13.74
C LYS A 371 -24.21 -16.41 -12.78
N ILE A 372 -23.33 -17.34 -12.40
CA ILE A 372 -22.15 -17.02 -11.58
C ILE A 372 -21.23 -16.04 -12.31
N TRP A 373 -21.05 -16.21 -13.62
CA TRP A 373 -20.23 -15.31 -14.41
C TRP A 373 -20.85 -13.91 -14.51
N ALA A 374 -22.15 -13.81 -14.73
CA ALA A 374 -22.89 -12.54 -14.76
C ALA A 374 -22.92 -11.84 -13.39
N GLN A 375 -23.02 -12.59 -12.28
CA GLN A 375 -22.94 -12.02 -10.93
C GLN A 375 -21.52 -11.56 -10.55
N LYS A 376 -20.50 -12.24 -11.09
CA LYS A 376 -19.10 -11.90 -10.80
C LYS A 376 -18.55 -10.80 -11.69
N TYR A 377 -18.95 -10.74 -12.96
CA TYR A 377 -18.34 -9.89 -13.98
C TYR A 377 -19.35 -9.14 -14.86
N GLY A 378 -20.65 -9.42 -14.72
CA GLY A 378 -21.68 -8.71 -15.47
C GLY A 378 -21.96 -7.33 -14.89
N ARG A 379 -22.83 -6.58 -15.57
CA ARG A 379 -23.29 -5.25 -15.14
C ARG A 379 -23.91 -5.24 -13.74
N GLU A 380 -24.42 -6.39 -13.30
CA GLU A 380 -25.02 -6.54 -11.98
C GLU A 380 -24.01 -6.85 -10.86
N ALA A 381 -22.74 -7.07 -11.20
CA ALA A 381 -21.71 -7.35 -10.23
C ALA A 381 -21.53 -6.18 -9.26
N LYS A 382 -21.34 -6.48 -7.98
CA LYS A 382 -21.28 -5.47 -6.89
C LYS A 382 -20.22 -4.39 -7.16
N HIS A 383 -19.07 -4.76 -7.72
CA HIS A 383 -18.01 -3.80 -8.03
C HIS A 383 -18.39 -2.87 -9.19
N VAL A 384 -19.01 -3.40 -10.24
CA VAL A 384 -19.50 -2.61 -11.38
C VAL A 384 -20.61 -1.65 -10.95
N LYS A 385 -21.58 -2.14 -10.16
CA LYS A 385 -22.64 -1.28 -9.59
C LYS A 385 -22.06 -0.18 -8.69
N SER A 386 -21.14 -0.52 -7.80
CA SER A 386 -20.49 0.45 -6.91
C SER A 386 -19.67 1.50 -7.68
N GLU A 387 -19.01 1.12 -8.77
CA GLU A 387 -18.26 2.05 -9.61
C GLU A 387 -19.18 3.02 -10.36
N ILE A 388 -20.32 2.53 -10.87
CA ILE A 388 -21.35 3.36 -11.50
C ILE A 388 -21.96 4.34 -10.49
N GLU A 389 -22.29 3.88 -9.28
CA GLU A 389 -22.84 4.72 -8.21
C GLU A 389 -21.85 5.82 -7.77
N LYS A 390 -20.56 5.47 -7.60
CA LYS A 390 -19.52 6.46 -7.30
C LYS A 390 -19.37 7.49 -8.41
N ALA A 391 -19.34 7.07 -9.67
CA ALA A 391 -19.26 7.98 -10.81
C ALA A 391 -20.49 8.89 -10.93
N ALA A 392 -21.68 8.38 -10.60
CA ALA A 392 -22.91 9.16 -10.55
C ALA A 392 -22.89 10.20 -9.42
N SER A 393 -22.49 9.80 -8.21
CA SER A 393 -22.34 10.69 -7.05
C SER A 393 -21.31 11.79 -7.32
N ASP A 394 -20.16 11.46 -7.93
CA ASP A 394 -19.15 12.45 -8.32
C ASP A 394 -19.64 13.44 -9.38
N ARG A 395 -20.51 12.99 -10.29
CA ARG A 395 -21.15 13.87 -11.29
C ARG A 395 -22.15 14.82 -10.62
N GLU A 396 -22.93 14.32 -9.66
CA GLU A 396 -23.88 15.14 -8.90
C GLU A 396 -23.17 16.18 -8.02
N ARG A 397 -22.09 15.78 -7.32
CA ARG A 397 -21.26 16.70 -6.53
C ARG A 397 -20.68 17.83 -7.38
N ARG A 398 -20.12 17.53 -8.56
CA ARG A 398 -19.64 18.58 -9.49
C ARG A 398 -20.76 19.50 -9.96
N ARG A 399 -21.95 18.97 -10.18
CA ARG A 399 -23.10 19.77 -10.61
C ARG A 399 -23.53 20.74 -9.50
N LEU A 400 -23.64 20.28 -8.26
CA LEU A 400 -23.98 21.12 -7.12
C LEU A 400 -22.90 22.19 -6.87
N GLU A 401 -21.62 21.84 -6.92
CA GLU A 401 -20.53 22.81 -6.79
C GLU A 401 -20.57 23.89 -7.89
N TYR A 402 -20.91 23.48 -9.12
CA TYR A 402 -21.10 24.41 -10.24
C TYR A 402 -22.31 25.32 -10.03
N GLU A 403 -23.44 24.78 -9.58
CA GLU A 403 -24.66 25.54 -9.27
C GLU A 403 -24.41 26.53 -8.12
N GLU A 404 -23.70 26.14 -7.06
CA GLU A 404 -23.29 27.05 -5.99
C GLU A 404 -22.35 28.14 -6.47
N ARG A 405 -21.38 27.80 -7.33
CA ARG A 405 -20.45 28.78 -7.91
C ARG A 405 -21.20 29.79 -8.80
N CYS A 406 -22.21 29.35 -9.54
CA CYS A 406 -23.09 30.23 -10.30
C CYS A 406 -23.94 31.11 -9.37
N ARG A 407 -24.56 30.53 -8.33
CA ARG A 407 -25.37 31.27 -7.34
C ARG A 407 -24.54 32.36 -6.66
N LYS A 408 -23.31 32.05 -6.24
CA LYS A 408 -22.39 33.01 -5.62
C LYS A 408 -21.97 34.14 -6.56
N ARG A 409 -21.83 33.87 -7.87
CA ARG A 409 -21.57 34.91 -8.87
C ARG A 409 -22.79 35.80 -9.10
N GLU A 410 -23.98 35.20 -9.12
CA GLU A 410 -25.24 35.92 -9.29
C GLU A 410 -25.56 36.79 -8.06
N GLU A 411 -25.39 36.27 -6.85
CA GLU A 411 -25.49 37.05 -5.60
C GLU A 411 -24.49 38.20 -5.57
N LYS A 412 -23.24 37.97 -6.01
CA LYS A 412 -22.22 39.03 -6.13
C LYS A 412 -22.56 40.06 -7.20
N ASN A 413 -23.29 39.68 -8.25
CA ASN A 413 -23.74 40.61 -9.29
C ASN A 413 -25.00 41.39 -8.86
N ASN A 414 -25.87 40.76 -8.05
CA ASN A 414 -27.08 41.37 -7.49
C ASN A 414 -26.80 42.26 -6.27
N LEU A 415 -25.73 42.00 -5.50
CA LEU A 415 -25.16 42.97 -4.56
C LEU A 415 -24.48 44.07 -5.36
N ALA A 416 -25.21 45.17 -5.56
CA ALA A 416 -24.81 46.31 -6.37
C ALA A 416 -23.32 46.71 -6.21
N PRO A 417 -22.62 47.01 -7.32
CA PRO A 417 -21.20 47.36 -7.31
C PRO A 417 -20.99 48.71 -6.65
N THR A 418 -20.76 48.71 -5.33
CA THR A 418 -20.33 49.91 -4.59
C THR A 418 -18.81 50.06 -4.71
N GLY A 419 -18.31 49.97 -5.95
CA GLY A 419 -16.91 50.04 -6.30
C GLY A 419 -16.71 51.06 -7.42
N SER A 420 -15.95 52.11 -7.11
CA SER A 420 -15.56 53.29 -7.90
C SER A 420 -14.99 53.05 -9.33
N ASN A 421 -15.17 51.88 -9.94
CA ASN A 421 -14.59 51.51 -11.24
C ASN A 421 -15.63 51.18 -12.33
N THR A 422 -16.90 51.52 -12.13
CA THR A 422 -17.95 51.36 -13.16
C THR A 422 -18.21 52.65 -13.94
N ALA A 423 -17.18 53.48 -14.16
CA ALA A 423 -17.26 54.52 -15.17
C ALA A 423 -17.08 53.86 -16.55
N PRO A 424 -18.05 53.93 -17.48
CA PRO A 424 -17.82 53.48 -18.84
C PRO A 424 -16.67 54.31 -19.41
N LEU A 425 -15.60 53.64 -19.84
CA LEU A 425 -14.48 54.29 -20.52
C LEU A 425 -15.04 54.87 -21.83
N GLY A 426 -15.31 56.18 -21.80
CA GLY A 426 -16.00 56.90 -22.86
C GLY A 426 -15.30 56.79 -24.22
N ASP A 427 -16.11 56.97 -25.27
CA ASP A 427 -15.75 56.79 -26.67
C ASP A 427 -14.43 57.45 -27.07
N ARG A 428 -13.57 56.64 -27.69
CA ARG A 428 -12.22 57.00 -28.11
C ARG A 428 -12.26 57.93 -29.33
N LYS A 429 -12.25 59.25 -29.08
CA LYS A 429 -12.17 60.26 -30.14
C LYS A 429 -10.79 60.29 -30.82
N VAL A 430 -10.83 60.45 -32.13
CA VAL A 430 -9.75 60.33 -33.12
C VAL A 430 -8.93 61.62 -33.26
N ARG A 431 -7.59 61.45 -33.29
CA ARG A 431 -6.52 62.20 -34.01
C ARG A 431 -6.11 63.65 -33.68
N ASN A 432 -4.78 63.76 -33.80
CA ASN A 432 -3.93 64.82 -34.39
C ASN A 432 -3.39 65.95 -33.49
N GLY A 433 -2.07 65.86 -33.26
CA GLY A 433 -1.14 66.96 -33.55
C GLY A 433 -0.65 67.80 -32.36
N VAL A 434 0.67 68.03 -32.37
CA VAL A 434 1.41 69.15 -31.75
C VAL A 434 1.94 68.94 -30.32
N SER A 435 3.25 68.68 -30.22
CA SER A 435 4.12 69.08 -29.08
C SER A 435 4.45 70.59 -29.19
N PRO A 436 4.93 71.35 -28.17
CA PRO A 436 5.79 70.90 -27.05
C PRO A 436 5.66 71.62 -25.66
N ALA A 437 6.09 70.89 -24.60
CA ALA A 437 6.79 71.33 -23.35
C ALA A 437 6.16 72.39 -22.38
N PRO A 438 6.70 72.62 -21.16
CA PRO A 438 7.25 71.73 -20.11
C PRO A 438 6.70 72.03 -18.67
N GLY A 439 6.75 71.08 -17.74
CA GLY A 439 6.60 71.36 -16.29
C GLY A 439 6.30 70.12 -15.42
N PRO A 440 6.95 69.91 -14.25
CA PRO A 440 6.90 68.67 -13.46
C PRO A 440 5.79 68.70 -12.38
N PRO A 441 5.37 67.54 -11.84
CA PRO A 441 5.96 67.12 -10.56
C PRO A 441 6.24 65.62 -10.46
N SER A 442 7.30 65.32 -9.72
CA SER A 442 7.66 64.01 -9.20
C SER A 442 6.56 63.44 -8.31
N ASP A 443 6.18 62.18 -8.53
CA ASP A 443 6.06 61.27 -7.39
C ASP A 443 6.31 59.81 -7.78
N THR A 444 7.17 59.21 -6.97
CA THR A 444 7.82 57.93 -7.16
C THR A 444 6.89 56.79 -6.72
N THR A 445 6.38 56.01 -7.67
CA THR A 445 6.15 54.58 -7.41
C THR A 445 7.37 53.85 -7.92
N LYS A 446 8.40 53.73 -7.07
CA LYS A 446 9.48 52.78 -7.32
C LYS A 446 8.84 51.39 -7.38
N MET A 447 8.64 50.90 -8.60
CA MET A 447 8.22 49.54 -8.88
C MET A 447 9.16 48.62 -8.11
N HIS A 448 8.61 47.72 -7.30
CA HIS A 448 9.43 46.83 -6.48
C HIS A 448 10.36 46.03 -7.40
N PRO A 449 11.65 45.84 -7.07
CA PRO A 449 12.64 45.20 -7.96
C PRO A 449 12.24 43.79 -8.44
N SER A 450 11.36 43.09 -7.71
CA SER A 450 10.76 41.82 -8.15
C SER A 450 9.82 41.98 -9.36
N TRP A 451 9.16 43.12 -9.51
CA TRP A 451 8.24 43.38 -10.62
C TRP A 451 8.97 43.78 -11.89
N GLU A 452 10.05 44.56 -11.77
CA GLU A 452 10.96 44.84 -12.89
C GLU A 452 11.63 43.56 -13.38
N ALA A 453 12.06 42.68 -12.46
CA ALA A 453 12.63 41.38 -12.81
C ALA A 453 11.62 40.49 -13.55
N LYS A 454 10.36 40.46 -13.11
CA LYS A 454 9.29 39.69 -13.78
C LYS A 454 9.00 40.22 -15.18
N LYS A 455 8.94 41.54 -15.34
CA LYS A 455 8.71 42.18 -16.65
C LYS A 455 9.85 41.92 -17.63
N LEU A 456 11.09 41.98 -17.13
CA LEU A 456 12.29 41.71 -17.91
C LEU A 456 12.46 40.22 -18.27
N ALA A 457 12.02 39.31 -17.42
CA ALA A 457 11.96 37.88 -17.73
C ALA A 457 10.93 37.59 -18.84
N GLU A 458 9.77 38.25 -18.79
CA GLU A 458 8.72 38.11 -19.80
C GLU A 458 9.15 38.66 -21.17
N GLU A 459 9.84 39.80 -21.19
CA GLU A 459 10.44 40.36 -22.42
C GLU A 459 11.53 39.44 -23.00
N LYS A 460 12.37 38.83 -22.14
CA LYS A 460 13.37 37.85 -22.57
C LYS A 460 12.73 36.61 -23.18
N LEU A 461 11.65 36.10 -22.60
CA LEU A 461 10.91 34.95 -23.14
C LEU A 461 10.26 35.26 -24.50
N LYS A 462 9.71 36.47 -24.68
CA LYS A 462 9.13 36.90 -25.97
C LYS A 462 10.17 37.05 -27.08
N ASN A 463 11.44 37.32 -26.74
CA ASN A 463 12.53 37.44 -27.70
C ASN A 463 13.26 36.13 -28.03
N VAL A 464 12.95 35.01 -27.36
CA VAL A 464 13.52 33.70 -27.72
C VAL A 464 12.75 33.12 -28.91
N LYS A 465 13.35 33.19 -30.10
CA LYS A 465 12.84 32.48 -31.29
C LYS A 465 13.02 30.98 -31.10
N PHE A 466 11.94 30.21 -31.25
CA PHE A 466 11.91 28.75 -31.15
C PHE A 466 12.89 28.11 -32.16
N GLN A 467 13.91 27.39 -31.67
CA GLN A 467 14.94 26.71 -32.49
C GLN A 467 14.71 25.18 -32.61
N GLY A 468 13.53 24.68 -32.25
CA GLY A 468 13.22 23.26 -32.40
C GLY A 468 13.05 22.86 -33.86
N LYS A 469 13.79 21.85 -34.33
CA LYS A 469 13.53 21.20 -35.63
C LYS A 469 12.33 20.25 -35.48
N LYS A 470 11.29 20.47 -36.28
CA LYS A 470 10.13 19.57 -36.37
C LYS A 470 10.59 18.24 -36.96
N ILE A 471 10.40 17.14 -36.23
CA ILE A 471 10.61 15.77 -36.73
C ILE A 471 9.31 15.34 -37.39
N THR A 472 9.36 15.00 -38.68
CA THR A 472 8.28 14.32 -39.39
C THR A 472 8.68 12.85 -39.52
N PHE A 473 7.76 11.95 -39.17
CA PHE A 473 7.92 10.51 -39.38
C PHE A 473 7.24 10.16 -40.71
N ASP A 474 7.92 9.40 -41.57
CA ASP A 474 7.39 8.80 -42.80
C ASP A 474 6.52 7.58 -42.50
#